data_AF-A0A4S8YPL1-F1
#
_entry.id   AF-A0A4S8YPL1-F1
#
_cell.length_a   1.000
_cell.length_b   1.000
_cell.length_c   1.000
_cell.angle_alpha   90.00
_cell.angle_beta   90.00
_cell.angle_gamma   90.00
#
_symmetry.space_group_name_H-M   'P 1'
#
loop_
_entity.id
_entity.type
_entity.pdbx_description
1 polymer ?
#
loop_
_entity_poly.entity_id
_entity_poly.type
_entity_poly.pdbx_seq_one_letter_code
_entity_poly.pdbx_strand_id
1 'polypeptide(L)'
;MDAFNTWLRERMSSRGNLNHMFNTSKFGSNHVETLNGWQSFCNNTTVWQRFKQGDYYAIECGNPHICRLARQAADERNARMDGDEKFGEYTDALAELMRYNDEKDRREEEMDKLRDEADKNAEAARKEAAQKGLATKKRNKERRDEQQRLTEHICAELEGLKGQDEQKNELLAGLQKDVLRVHVLGLDVRALNVVEEDNTQIEMRKMKEFKKQKLVKSILNRLEDLLGDGEKNKASFQELRRDILQATDLELETTEDGGEQDE
;
A
#
# COMPACT_ATOMS: atom_id res chain seq x y z
N MET A 1 -40.57 -20.74 -27.58
CA MET A 1 -40.58 -21.85 -26.59
C MET A 1 -39.39 -22.79 -26.75
N ASP A 2 -39.09 -23.33 -27.95
CA ASP A 2 -37.96 -24.27 -28.11
C ASP A 2 -36.58 -23.68 -27.76
N ALA A 3 -36.31 -22.44 -28.18
CA ALA A 3 -35.06 -21.75 -27.84
C ALA A 3 -34.88 -21.57 -26.32
N PHE A 4 -35.95 -21.22 -25.61
CA PHE A 4 -35.96 -21.11 -24.14
C PHE A 4 -35.68 -22.47 -23.48
N ASN A 5 -36.32 -23.54 -23.96
CA ASN A 5 -36.12 -24.88 -23.44
C ASN A 5 -34.69 -25.38 -23.66
N THR A 6 -34.08 -25.08 -24.82
CA THR A 6 -32.68 -25.41 -25.11
C THR A 6 -31.74 -24.64 -24.18
N TRP A 7 -31.88 -23.32 -24.10
CA TRP A 7 -31.08 -22.47 -23.20
C TRP A 7 -31.14 -22.94 -21.75
N LEU A 8 -32.35 -23.25 -21.27
CA LEU A 8 -32.55 -23.74 -19.91
C LEU A 8 -31.84 -25.08 -19.67
N ARG A 9 -31.91 -26.03 -20.62
CA ARG A 9 -31.21 -27.34 -20.48
C ARG A 9 -29.71 -27.17 -20.42
N GLU A 10 -29.14 -26.31 -21.27
CA GLU A 10 -27.70 -26.02 -21.27
C GLU A 10 -27.27 -25.45 -19.91
N ARG A 11 -28.05 -24.50 -19.39
CA ARG A 11 -27.79 -23.84 -18.10
C ARG A 11 -27.97 -24.76 -16.89
N MET A 12 -28.96 -25.65 -16.90
CA MET A 12 -29.11 -26.65 -15.84
C MET A 12 -27.99 -27.70 -15.89
N SER A 13 -27.56 -28.07 -17.10
CA SER A 13 -26.45 -29.00 -17.31
C SER A 13 -25.12 -28.42 -16.82
N SER A 14 -24.83 -27.15 -17.10
CA SER A 14 -23.61 -26.48 -16.63
C SER A 14 -23.54 -26.37 -15.10
N ARG A 15 -24.69 -26.40 -14.43
CA ARG A 15 -24.82 -26.37 -12.96
C ARG A 15 -24.98 -27.75 -12.31
N GLY A 16 -24.79 -28.83 -13.07
CA GLY A 16 -24.83 -30.20 -12.55
C GLY A 16 -26.22 -30.76 -12.25
N ASN A 17 -27.29 -30.08 -12.68
CA ASN A 17 -28.68 -30.54 -12.50
C ASN A 17 -29.22 -31.17 -13.78
N LEU A 18 -28.87 -32.43 -14.02
CA LEU A 18 -29.13 -33.13 -15.29
C LEU A 18 -30.53 -33.75 -15.43
N ASN A 19 -31.34 -33.84 -14.35
CA ASN A 19 -32.52 -34.73 -14.32
C ASN A 19 -33.85 -34.10 -13.87
N HIS A 20 -34.04 -32.79 -14.02
CA HIS A 20 -35.35 -32.17 -13.78
C HIS A 20 -35.97 -31.69 -15.09
N MET A 21 -36.65 -32.61 -15.80
CA MET A 21 -37.68 -32.16 -16.75
C MET A 21 -38.79 -31.52 -15.94
N PHE A 22 -38.83 -30.20 -15.95
CA PHE A 22 -39.88 -29.46 -15.26
C PHE A 22 -41.21 -29.72 -15.96
N ASN A 23 -42.24 -30.04 -15.18
CA ASN A 23 -43.55 -30.35 -15.71
C ASN A 23 -44.23 -29.07 -16.21
N THR A 24 -44.28 -28.90 -17.52
CA THR A 24 -44.96 -27.77 -18.16
C THR A 24 -46.49 -27.87 -18.11
N SER A 25 -47.07 -28.96 -17.57
CA SER A 25 -48.52 -29.11 -17.43
C SER A 25 -49.15 -28.17 -16.40
N LYS A 26 -48.33 -27.46 -15.60
CA LYS A 26 -48.79 -26.38 -14.71
C LYS A 26 -48.76 -24.99 -15.36
N PHE A 27 -48.34 -24.89 -16.62
CA PHE A 27 -48.39 -23.63 -17.35
C PHE A 27 -49.87 -23.25 -17.55
N GLY A 28 -50.27 -22.09 -17.04
CA GLY A 28 -51.58 -21.50 -17.36
C GLY A 28 -52.34 -20.84 -16.22
N SER A 29 -51.84 -20.80 -14.98
CA SER A 29 -52.54 -20.09 -13.88
C SER A 29 -51.78 -18.90 -13.28
N ASN A 30 -50.44 -18.87 -13.33
CA ASN A 30 -49.64 -17.76 -12.81
C ASN A 30 -48.26 -17.66 -13.49
N HIS A 31 -48.08 -16.70 -14.41
CA HIS A 31 -46.81 -16.52 -15.12
C HIS A 31 -45.67 -16.03 -14.23
N VAL A 32 -45.95 -15.28 -13.16
CA VAL A 32 -44.92 -14.82 -12.22
C VAL A 32 -44.34 -15.98 -11.43
N GLU A 33 -45.18 -16.91 -10.97
CA GLU A 33 -44.73 -18.17 -10.34
C GLU A 33 -43.84 -18.96 -11.28
N THR A 34 -44.17 -18.98 -12.57
CA THR A 34 -43.36 -19.65 -13.58
C THR A 34 -42.00 -18.98 -13.77
N LEU A 35 -41.95 -17.65 -13.93
CA LEU A 35 -40.70 -16.89 -14.03
C LEU A 35 -39.83 -17.04 -12.77
N ASN A 36 -40.44 -17.00 -11.58
CA ASN A 36 -39.73 -17.16 -10.31
C ASN A 36 -39.24 -18.60 -10.07
N GLY A 37 -40.01 -19.58 -10.52
CA GLY A 37 -39.59 -20.98 -10.60
C GLY A 37 -38.34 -21.11 -11.46
N TRP A 38 -38.35 -20.57 -12.68
CA TRP A 38 -37.17 -20.56 -13.56
C TRP A 38 -35.99 -19.80 -12.99
N GLN A 39 -36.26 -18.62 -12.44
CA GLN A 39 -35.24 -17.77 -11.87
C GLN A 39 -34.53 -18.49 -10.73
N SER A 40 -35.24 -19.29 -9.92
CA SER A 40 -34.65 -20.06 -8.81
C SER A 40 -33.55 -21.03 -9.23
N PHE A 41 -33.65 -21.63 -10.43
CA PHE A 41 -32.60 -22.45 -11.02
C PHE A 41 -31.46 -21.61 -11.61
N CYS A 42 -31.78 -20.45 -12.18
CA CYS A 42 -30.82 -19.58 -12.86
C CYS A 42 -29.98 -18.74 -11.89
N ASN A 43 -30.54 -18.26 -10.78
CA ASN A 43 -29.83 -17.71 -9.62
C ASN A 43 -30.78 -17.59 -8.43
N ASN A 44 -30.26 -17.63 -7.21
CA ASN A 44 -31.09 -17.53 -6.00
C ASN A 44 -31.26 -16.09 -5.48
N THR A 45 -30.79 -15.06 -6.20
CA THR A 45 -30.75 -13.66 -5.74
C THR A 45 -31.66 -12.70 -6.50
N THR A 46 -32.45 -13.18 -7.47
CA THR A 46 -33.36 -12.37 -8.29
C THR A 46 -34.82 -12.84 -8.16
N VAL A 47 -35.76 -11.90 -8.14
CA VAL A 47 -37.21 -12.15 -8.13
C VAL A 47 -37.86 -11.42 -9.29
N TRP A 48 -38.75 -12.09 -10.01
CA TRP A 48 -39.60 -11.49 -11.03
C TRP A 48 -40.93 -11.07 -10.42
N GLN A 49 -41.39 -9.89 -10.83
CA GLN A 49 -42.70 -9.36 -10.51
C GLN A 49 -43.39 -8.85 -11.76
N ARG A 50 -44.72 -8.75 -11.68
CA ARG A 50 -45.56 -8.16 -12.71
C ARG A 50 -46.14 -6.84 -12.22
N PHE A 51 -46.10 -5.81 -13.07
CA PHE A 51 -46.80 -4.56 -12.85
C PHE A 51 -48.30 -4.74 -13.09
N LYS A 52 -49.13 -3.85 -12.51
CA LYS A 52 -50.58 -3.85 -12.77
C LYS A 52 -50.91 -3.64 -14.25
N GLN A 53 -49.99 -3.04 -15.00
CA GLN A 53 -50.10 -2.73 -16.42
C GLN A 53 -49.71 -3.90 -17.34
N GLY A 54 -49.16 -4.99 -16.78
CA GLY A 54 -48.84 -6.20 -17.53
C GLY A 54 -47.35 -6.50 -17.67
N ASP A 55 -46.49 -5.49 -17.54
CA ASP A 55 -45.03 -5.62 -17.71
C ASP A 55 -44.36 -6.41 -16.59
N TYR A 56 -43.27 -7.10 -16.93
CA TYR A 56 -42.46 -7.88 -15.99
C TYR A 56 -41.14 -7.19 -15.69
N TYR A 57 -40.69 -7.29 -14.44
CA TYR A 57 -39.41 -6.73 -14.02
C TYR A 57 -38.72 -7.60 -12.98
N ALA A 58 -37.38 -7.54 -12.99
CA ALA A 58 -36.53 -8.26 -12.06
C ALA A 58 -36.11 -7.36 -10.89
N ILE A 59 -36.06 -7.94 -9.70
CA ILE A 59 -35.58 -7.31 -8.47
C ILE A 59 -34.46 -8.17 -7.89
N GLU A 60 -33.31 -7.56 -7.64
CA GLU A 60 -32.20 -8.21 -6.94
C GLU A 60 -32.34 -7.97 -5.45
N CYS A 61 -32.35 -9.03 -4.64
CA CYS A 61 -32.43 -8.89 -3.18
C CYS A 61 -31.10 -9.19 -2.48
N GLY A 62 -30.05 -9.59 -3.20
CA GLY A 62 -28.69 -9.84 -2.69
C GLY A 62 -28.55 -11.00 -1.69
N ASN A 63 -29.64 -11.46 -1.08
CA ASN A 63 -29.70 -12.53 -0.09
C ASN A 63 -30.65 -13.64 -0.55
N PRO A 64 -30.16 -14.88 -0.72
CA PRO A 64 -30.97 -16.01 -1.20
C PRO A 64 -32.22 -16.32 -0.37
N HIS A 65 -32.14 -16.14 0.96
CA HIS A 65 -33.27 -16.39 1.85
C HIS A 65 -34.37 -15.34 1.67
N ILE A 66 -33.99 -14.07 1.55
CA ILE A 66 -34.91 -12.96 1.30
C ILE A 66 -35.56 -13.13 -0.07
N CYS A 67 -34.79 -13.50 -1.09
CA CYS A 67 -35.32 -13.77 -2.43
C CYS A 67 -36.35 -14.90 -2.43
N ARG A 68 -36.11 -15.99 -1.70
CA ARG A 68 -37.07 -17.09 -1.61
C ARG A 68 -38.42 -16.63 -1.03
N LEU A 69 -38.39 -15.85 0.05
CA LEU A 69 -39.61 -15.28 0.64
C LEU A 69 -40.29 -14.28 -0.29
N ALA A 70 -39.50 -13.43 -0.96
CA ALA A 70 -40.01 -12.46 -1.91
C ALA A 70 -40.64 -13.11 -3.15
N ARG A 71 -40.13 -14.25 -3.62
CA ARG A 71 -40.77 -15.07 -4.67
C ARG A 71 -42.13 -15.57 -4.20
N GLN A 72 -42.21 -16.20 -3.03
CA GLN A 72 -43.48 -16.68 -2.47
C GLN A 72 -44.52 -15.55 -2.38
N ALA A 73 -44.12 -14.38 -1.88
CA ALA A 73 -45.00 -13.22 -1.80
C ALA A 73 -45.40 -12.67 -3.18
N ALA A 74 -44.50 -12.69 -4.16
CA ALA A 74 -44.80 -12.29 -5.54
C ALA A 74 -45.77 -13.27 -6.20
N ASP A 75 -45.59 -14.57 -5.98
CA ASP A 75 -46.43 -15.63 -6.53
C ASP A 75 -47.86 -15.52 -5.95
N GLU A 76 -47.99 -15.35 -4.62
CA GLU A 76 -49.28 -15.15 -3.94
C GLU A 76 -50.00 -13.87 -4.39
N ARG A 77 -49.28 -12.77 -4.60
CA ARG A 77 -49.85 -11.50 -5.06
C ARG A 77 -50.44 -11.62 -6.47
N ASN A 78 -49.78 -12.38 -7.35
CA ASN A 78 -50.16 -12.50 -8.76
C ASN A 78 -51.15 -13.64 -9.03
N ALA A 79 -51.33 -14.58 -8.08
CA ALA A 79 -52.31 -15.65 -8.17
C ALA A 79 -53.79 -15.17 -8.24
N ARG A 80 -54.05 -13.88 -8.02
CA ARG A 80 -55.40 -13.26 -8.06
C ARG A 80 -55.65 -12.38 -9.29
N MET A 81 -54.69 -12.28 -10.20
CA MET A 81 -54.83 -11.47 -11.41
C MET A 81 -55.46 -12.30 -12.52
N ASP A 82 -56.76 -12.58 -12.41
CA ASP A 82 -57.57 -13.14 -13.49
C ASP A 82 -57.73 -12.09 -14.58
N GLY A 83 -57.06 -12.27 -15.71
CA GLY A 83 -57.26 -11.44 -16.89
C GLY A 83 -56.76 -12.18 -18.12
N ASP A 84 -57.49 -12.07 -19.23
CA ASP A 84 -57.15 -12.64 -20.54
C ASP A 84 -55.74 -12.20 -20.96
N GLU A 85 -54.73 -12.96 -20.54
CA GLU A 85 -53.34 -12.71 -20.86
C GLU A 85 -53.06 -13.13 -22.31
N LYS A 86 -52.38 -12.26 -23.04
CA LYS A 86 -51.94 -12.55 -24.40
C LYS A 86 -50.66 -13.37 -24.33
N PHE A 87 -50.66 -14.53 -24.98
CA PHE A 87 -49.50 -15.43 -25.13
C PHE A 87 -48.18 -14.72 -25.54
N GLY A 88 -48.27 -13.57 -26.23
CA GLY A 88 -47.13 -12.72 -26.60
C GLY A 88 -46.38 -12.12 -25.39
N GLU A 89 -47.10 -11.55 -24.41
CA GLU A 89 -46.48 -10.89 -23.24
C GLU A 89 -45.64 -11.86 -22.40
N TYR A 90 -46.10 -13.11 -22.31
CA TYR A 90 -45.38 -14.17 -21.63
C TYR A 90 -44.10 -14.60 -22.36
N THR A 91 -44.16 -14.66 -23.70
CA THR A 91 -43.00 -15.03 -24.52
C THR A 91 -41.90 -13.96 -24.41
N ASP A 92 -42.29 -12.69 -24.38
CA ASP A 92 -41.37 -11.57 -24.20
C ASP A 92 -40.74 -11.57 -22.79
N ALA A 93 -41.51 -11.90 -21.75
CA ALA A 93 -40.99 -12.01 -20.39
C ALA A 93 -39.97 -13.15 -20.24
N LEU A 94 -40.18 -14.28 -20.91
CA LEU A 94 -39.20 -15.38 -20.94
C LEU A 94 -37.92 -14.97 -21.68
N ALA A 95 -38.02 -14.23 -22.78
CA ALA A 95 -36.86 -13.71 -23.49
C ALA A 95 -36.08 -12.71 -22.63
N GLU A 96 -36.77 -11.86 -21.86
CA GLU A 96 -36.13 -10.94 -20.91
C GLU A 96 -35.43 -11.67 -19.77
N LEU A 97 -36.01 -12.77 -19.27
CA LEU A 97 -35.36 -13.63 -18.28
C LEU A 97 -34.05 -14.21 -18.81
N MET A 98 -34.02 -14.68 -20.05
CA MET A 98 -32.80 -15.18 -20.69
C MET A 98 -31.73 -14.09 -20.75
N ARG A 99 -32.08 -12.93 -21.34
CA ARG A 99 -31.16 -11.79 -21.49
C ARG A 99 -30.58 -11.33 -20.15
N TYR A 100 -31.44 -11.21 -19.14
CA TYR A 100 -31.04 -10.77 -17.80
C TYR A 100 -30.03 -11.74 -17.17
N ASN A 101 -30.25 -13.05 -17.28
CA ASN A 101 -29.35 -14.04 -16.68
C ASN A 101 -28.02 -14.16 -17.44
N ASP A 102 -28.03 -14.06 -18.77
CA ASP A 102 -26.79 -14.05 -19.58
C ASP A 102 -25.94 -12.80 -19.26
N GLU A 103 -26.58 -11.64 -19.06
CA GLU A 103 -25.92 -10.42 -18.64
C GLU A 103 -25.34 -10.53 -17.22
N LYS A 104 -26.08 -11.15 -16.30
CA LYS A 104 -25.64 -11.33 -14.93
C LYS A 104 -24.41 -12.23 -14.84
N ASP A 105 -24.37 -13.33 -15.59
CA ASP A 105 -23.20 -14.21 -15.63
C ASP A 105 -21.98 -13.48 -16.16
N ARG A 106 -22.14 -12.67 -17.23
CA ARG A 106 -21.03 -11.90 -17.79
C ARG A 106 -20.44 -10.92 -16.78
N ARG A 107 -21.29 -10.25 -16.00
CA ARG A 107 -20.84 -9.33 -14.93
C ARG A 107 -20.12 -10.07 -13.81
N GLU A 108 -20.60 -11.27 -13.43
CA GLU A 108 -19.95 -12.11 -12.43
C GLU A 108 -18.55 -12.53 -12.89
N GLU A 109 -18.41 -12.97 -14.15
CA GLU A 109 -17.11 -13.30 -14.75
C GLU A 109 -16.15 -12.08 -14.83
N GLU A 110 -16.67 -10.90 -15.17
CA GLU A 110 -15.89 -9.66 -15.19
C GLU A 110 -15.40 -9.28 -13.78
N MET A 111 -16.26 -9.39 -12.78
CA MET A 111 -15.90 -9.13 -11.38
C MET A 111 -14.85 -10.10 -10.85
N ASP A 112 -14.95 -11.39 -11.20
CA ASP A 112 -13.94 -12.39 -10.84
C ASP A 112 -12.58 -12.08 -11.48
N LYS A 113 -12.55 -11.70 -12.77
CA LYS A 113 -11.32 -11.27 -13.45
C LYS A 113 -10.69 -10.05 -12.77
N LEU A 114 -11.49 -9.04 -12.44
CA LEU A 114 -11.01 -7.84 -11.75
C LEU A 114 -10.45 -8.17 -10.36
N ARG A 115 -11.06 -9.12 -9.65
CA ARG A 115 -10.58 -9.58 -8.34
C ARG A 115 -9.22 -10.29 -8.47
N ASP A 116 -9.08 -11.20 -9.43
CA ASP A 116 -7.82 -11.89 -9.71
C ASP A 116 -6.71 -10.91 -10.11
N GLU A 117 -7.02 -9.89 -10.91
CA GLU A 117 -6.08 -8.83 -11.28
C GLU A 117 -5.68 -7.98 -10.08
N ALA A 118 -6.63 -7.61 -9.22
CA ALA A 118 -6.35 -6.87 -7.99
C ALA A 118 -5.43 -7.66 -7.04
N ASP A 119 -5.67 -8.97 -6.90
CA ASP A 119 -4.84 -9.85 -6.06
C ASP A 119 -3.41 -9.97 -6.61
N LYS A 120 -3.25 -10.15 -7.93
CA LYS A 120 -1.92 -10.16 -8.59
C LYS A 120 -1.17 -8.83 -8.40
N ASN A 121 -1.87 -7.70 -8.57
CA ASN A 121 -1.28 -6.38 -8.38
C ASN A 121 -0.87 -6.14 -6.92
N ALA A 122 -1.69 -6.56 -5.95
CA ALA A 122 -1.36 -6.48 -4.54
C ALA A 122 -0.13 -7.33 -4.18
N GLU A 123 -0.01 -8.53 -4.74
CA GLU A 123 1.17 -9.37 -4.56
C GLU A 123 2.43 -8.74 -5.15
N ALA A 124 2.35 -8.19 -6.37
CA ALA A 124 3.45 -7.50 -7.02
C ALA A 124 3.92 -6.28 -6.20
N ALA A 125 2.99 -5.45 -5.72
CA ALA A 125 3.29 -4.28 -4.88
C ALA A 125 3.99 -4.68 -3.57
N ARG A 126 3.58 -5.78 -2.93
CA ARG A 126 4.24 -6.32 -1.72
C ARG A 126 5.67 -6.76 -2.00
N LYS A 127 5.90 -7.46 -3.12
CA LYS A 127 7.26 -7.89 -3.53
C LYS A 127 8.16 -6.70 -3.80
N GLU A 128 7.66 -5.69 -4.51
CA GLU A 128 8.39 -4.45 -4.80
C GLU A 128 8.74 -3.69 -3.51
N ALA A 129 7.77 -3.52 -2.59
CA ALA A 129 8.00 -2.87 -1.31
C ALA A 129 9.06 -3.61 -0.46
N ALA A 130 9.02 -4.95 -0.44
CA ALA A 130 10.02 -5.76 0.25
C ALA A 130 11.43 -5.60 -0.34
N GLN A 131 11.54 -5.57 -1.68
CA GLN A 131 12.81 -5.35 -2.37
C GLN A 131 13.37 -3.94 -2.10
N LYS A 132 12.53 -2.91 -2.20
CA LYS A 132 12.89 -1.52 -1.84
C LYS A 132 13.34 -1.41 -0.39
N GLY A 133 12.64 -2.08 0.53
CA GLY A 133 12.99 -2.16 1.94
C GLY A 133 14.35 -2.84 2.16
N LEU A 134 14.64 -3.94 1.47
CA LEU A 134 15.92 -4.64 1.55
C LEU A 134 17.07 -3.78 1.00
N ALA A 135 16.88 -3.15 -0.16
CA ALA A 135 17.88 -2.27 -0.76
C ALA A 135 18.21 -1.08 0.16
N THR A 136 17.20 -0.48 0.77
CA THR A 136 17.36 0.61 1.74
C THR A 136 18.11 0.15 2.99
N LYS A 137 17.78 -1.03 3.54
CA LYS A 137 18.51 -1.62 4.68
C LYS A 137 19.98 -1.86 4.33
N LYS A 138 20.27 -2.39 3.14
CA LYS A 138 21.65 -2.62 2.67
C LYS A 138 22.43 -1.31 2.58
N ARG A 139 21.87 -0.30 1.90
CA ARG A 139 22.48 1.04 1.78
C ARG A 139 22.72 1.71 3.13
N ASN A 140 21.76 1.60 4.06
CA ASN A 140 21.91 2.14 5.41
C ASN A 140 22.98 1.41 6.23
N LYS A 141 23.14 0.10 6.02
CA LYS A 141 24.23 -0.67 6.62
C LYS A 141 25.59 -0.19 6.07
N GLU A 142 25.75 -0.16 4.75
CA GLU A 142 26.99 0.31 4.10
C GLU A 142 27.40 1.71 4.57
N ARG A 143 26.44 2.63 4.68
CA ARG A 143 26.70 3.98 5.21
C ARG A 143 27.16 3.99 6.67
N ARG A 144 26.57 3.14 7.53
CA ARG A 144 27.00 3.02 8.94
C ARG A 144 28.41 2.43 9.05
N ASP A 145 28.68 1.38 8.28
CA ASP A 145 29.98 0.72 8.25
C ASP A 145 31.06 1.71 7.77
N GLU A 146 30.75 2.54 6.77
CA GLU A 146 31.67 3.58 6.28
C GLU A 146 31.91 4.68 7.32
N GLN A 147 30.88 5.17 7.99
CA GLN A 147 31.07 6.19 9.04
C GLN A 147 31.84 5.66 10.24
N GLN A 148 31.66 4.38 10.59
CA GLN A 148 32.47 3.74 11.60
C GLN A 148 33.93 3.69 11.16
N ARG A 149 34.21 3.26 9.93
CA ARG A 149 35.56 3.23 9.35
C ARG A 149 36.24 4.60 9.37
N LEU A 150 35.52 5.65 8.98
CA LEU A 150 36.03 7.03 9.02
C LEU A 150 36.27 7.50 10.46
N THR A 151 35.38 7.17 11.39
CA THR A 151 35.55 7.52 12.82
C THR A 151 36.80 6.87 13.40
N GLU A 152 37.04 5.60 13.08
CA GLU A 152 38.24 4.85 13.48
C GLU A 152 39.50 5.47 12.86
N HIS A 153 39.46 5.82 11.57
CA HIS A 153 40.55 6.50 10.87
C HIS A 153 40.92 7.84 11.54
N ILE A 154 39.94 8.72 11.77
CA ILE A 154 40.14 10.02 12.42
C ILE A 154 40.77 9.83 13.81
N CYS A 155 40.29 8.86 14.59
CA CYS A 155 40.86 8.60 15.92
C CYS A 155 42.31 8.14 15.83
N ALA A 156 42.67 7.30 14.85
CA ALA A 156 44.03 6.83 14.63
C ALA A 156 44.97 7.98 14.20
N GLU A 157 44.53 8.84 13.29
CA GLU A 157 45.29 10.02 12.86
C GLU A 157 45.51 11.00 14.04
N LEU A 158 44.48 11.26 14.85
CA LEU A 158 44.62 12.05 16.08
C LEU A 158 45.59 11.43 17.09
N GLU A 159 45.67 10.10 17.17
CA GLU A 159 46.65 9.41 18.01
C GLU A 159 48.07 9.57 17.47
N GLY A 160 48.24 9.48 16.16
CA GLY A 160 49.53 9.67 15.47
C GLY A 160 50.10 11.08 15.59
N LEU A 161 49.24 12.08 15.85
CA LEU A 161 49.65 13.47 16.10
C LEU A 161 50.18 13.72 17.52
N LYS A 162 50.07 12.75 18.44
CA LYS A 162 50.60 12.91 19.80
C LYS A 162 52.12 12.98 19.78
N GLY A 163 52.67 13.87 20.61
CA GLY A 163 54.10 14.15 20.67
C GLY A 163 54.60 14.32 22.10
N GLN A 164 55.68 15.09 22.28
CA GLN A 164 56.25 15.37 23.60
C GLN A 164 55.50 16.46 24.38
N ASP A 165 54.58 17.18 23.74
CA ASP A 165 53.80 18.26 24.34
C ASP A 165 52.54 17.71 25.03
N GLU A 166 52.55 17.72 26.36
CA GLU A 166 51.50 17.12 27.17
C GLU A 166 50.17 17.88 27.06
N GLN A 167 50.20 19.22 26.91
CA GLN A 167 48.99 20.02 26.72
C GLN A 167 48.33 19.72 25.37
N LYS A 168 49.13 19.56 24.30
CA LYS A 168 48.60 19.15 22.99
C LYS A 168 48.04 17.73 23.02
N ASN A 169 48.70 16.82 23.73
CA ASN A 169 48.22 15.45 23.87
C ASN A 169 46.88 15.36 24.61
N GLU A 170 46.68 16.16 25.67
CA GLU A 170 45.38 16.29 26.35
C GLU A 170 44.28 16.82 25.41
N LEU A 171 44.60 17.84 24.59
CA LEU A 171 43.67 18.39 23.61
C LEU A 171 43.28 17.36 22.53
N LEU A 172 44.25 16.60 22.01
CA LEU A 172 44.02 15.51 21.05
C LEU A 172 43.14 14.40 21.63
N ALA A 173 43.36 14.00 22.89
CA ALA A 173 42.50 13.03 23.57
C ALA A 173 41.06 13.54 23.77
N GLY A 174 40.92 14.84 24.07
CA GLY A 174 39.62 15.52 24.12
C GLY A 174 38.89 15.49 22.78
N LEU A 175 39.60 15.73 21.68
CA LEU A 175 39.06 15.67 20.31
C LEU A 175 38.61 14.26 19.93
N GLN A 176 39.42 13.24 20.21
CA GLN A 176 39.04 11.84 19.96
C GLN A 176 37.72 11.49 20.67
N LYS A 177 37.58 11.90 21.94
CA LYS A 177 36.35 11.69 22.71
C LYS A 177 35.15 12.40 22.10
N ASP A 178 35.33 13.63 21.63
CA ASP A 178 34.25 14.40 21.00
C ASP A 178 33.86 13.80 19.63
N VAL A 179 34.81 13.33 18.83
CA VAL A 179 34.55 12.62 17.55
C VAL A 179 33.72 11.35 17.79
N LEU A 180 34.10 10.53 18.78
CA LEU A 180 33.32 9.34 19.15
C LEU A 180 31.90 9.70 19.63
N ARG A 181 31.76 10.80 20.37
CA ARG A 181 30.45 11.27 20.85
C ARG A 181 29.55 11.72 19.70
N VAL A 182 30.11 12.33 18.65
CA VAL A 182 29.35 12.65 17.43
C VAL A 182 28.89 11.38 16.73
N HIS A 183 29.76 10.37 16.62
CA HIS A 183 29.40 9.08 16.02
C HIS A 183 28.19 8.45 16.73
N VAL A 184 28.23 8.40 18.07
CA VAL A 184 27.12 7.88 18.89
C VAL A 184 25.84 8.70 18.71
N LEU A 185 25.92 10.04 18.71
CA LEU A 185 24.76 10.90 18.45
C LEU A 185 24.15 10.65 17.05
N GLY A 186 25.00 10.38 16.05
CA GLY A 186 24.56 10.02 14.71
C GLY A 186 23.86 8.65 14.63
N LEU A 187 24.27 7.68 15.45
CA LEU A 187 23.55 6.39 15.58
C LEU A 187 22.18 6.60 16.26
N ASP A 188 22.14 7.42 17.30
CA ASP A 188 20.95 7.75 18.08
C ASP A 188 19.85 8.45 17.26
N VAL A 189 20.22 9.43 16.43
CA VAL A 189 19.28 10.12 15.53
C VAL A 189 18.66 9.13 14.54
N ARG A 190 19.46 8.17 14.06
CA ARG A 190 19.00 7.16 13.08
C ARG A 190 18.09 6.11 13.68
N ALA A 191 18.27 5.74 14.94
CA ALA A 191 17.35 4.85 15.64
C ALA A 191 15.93 5.43 15.72
N LEU A 192 15.81 6.77 15.83
CA LEU A 192 14.52 7.46 15.87
C LEU A 192 13.80 7.45 14.51
N ASN A 193 14.51 7.38 13.38
CA ASN A 193 13.91 7.35 12.03
C ASN A 193 13.14 6.05 11.69
N VAL A 194 13.14 5.05 12.58
CA VAL A 194 12.55 3.71 12.31
C VAL A 194 11.16 3.56 12.92
N VAL A 195 10.70 4.52 13.73
CA VAL A 195 9.43 4.48 14.46
C VAL A 195 8.45 5.49 13.83
N GLU A 196 7.14 5.21 13.83
CA GLU A 196 6.13 6.25 13.56
C GLU A 196 6.31 7.39 14.57
N GLU A 197 6.80 8.53 14.09
CA GLU A 197 7.21 9.65 14.94
C GLU A 197 5.97 10.42 15.45
N ASP A 198 5.77 10.45 16.76
CA ASP A 198 4.92 11.46 17.40
C ASP A 198 5.69 12.80 17.55
N ASN A 199 4.98 13.88 17.87
CA ASN A 199 5.59 15.21 18.02
C ASN A 199 6.76 15.24 19.01
N THR A 200 6.70 14.45 20.08
CA THR A 200 7.78 14.33 21.07
C THR A 200 9.05 13.68 20.50
N GLN A 201 8.91 12.67 19.65
CA GLN A 201 10.04 12.03 18.96
C GLN A 201 10.68 12.97 17.93
N ILE A 202 9.86 13.75 17.20
CA ILE A 202 10.34 14.77 16.26
C ILE A 202 11.19 15.83 16.99
N GLU A 203 10.73 16.33 18.14
CA GLU A 203 11.47 17.31 18.94
C GLU A 203 12.78 16.74 19.49
N MET A 204 12.76 15.52 20.03
CA MET A 204 13.98 14.84 20.49
C MET A 204 15.00 14.66 19.36
N ARG A 205 14.54 14.29 18.16
CA ARG A 205 15.39 14.15 16.98
C ARG A 205 16.04 15.46 16.59
N LYS A 206 15.27 16.54 16.47
CA LYS A 206 15.79 17.89 16.17
C LYS A 206 16.83 18.33 17.19
N MET A 207 16.57 18.10 18.48
CA MET A 207 17.50 18.42 19.56
C MET A 207 18.80 17.60 19.46
N LYS A 208 18.72 16.30 19.15
CA LYS A 208 19.92 15.46 18.97
C LYS A 208 20.74 15.89 17.74
N GLU A 209 20.10 16.22 16.62
CA GLU A 209 20.79 16.72 15.43
C GLU A 209 21.46 18.07 15.70
N PHE A 210 20.78 18.98 16.40
CA PHE A 210 21.36 20.25 16.82
C PHE A 210 22.61 20.06 17.71
N LYS A 211 22.54 19.15 18.70
CA LYS A 211 23.70 18.82 19.56
C LYS A 211 24.86 18.25 18.75
N LYS A 212 24.57 17.38 17.80
CA LYS A 212 25.56 16.79 16.89
C LYS A 212 26.25 17.87 16.06
N GLN A 213 25.49 18.75 15.41
CA GLN A 213 26.03 19.88 14.63
C GLN A 213 26.89 20.82 15.46
N LYS A 214 26.41 21.20 16.66
CA LYS A 214 27.17 22.05 17.58
C LYS A 214 28.51 21.41 17.99
N LEU A 215 28.51 20.10 18.24
CA LEU A 215 29.72 19.37 18.62
C LEU A 215 30.71 19.28 17.46
N VAL A 216 30.25 19.04 16.24
CA VAL A 216 31.11 19.05 15.04
C VAL A 216 31.76 20.42 14.82
N LYS A 217 31.00 21.52 14.93
CA LYS A 217 31.59 22.87 14.86
C LYS A 217 32.68 23.07 15.92
N SER A 218 32.43 22.62 17.16
CA SER A 218 33.42 22.72 18.24
C SER A 218 34.68 21.88 17.98
N ILE A 219 34.53 20.69 17.37
CA ILE A 219 35.66 19.82 17.00
C ILE A 219 36.51 20.53 15.94
N LEU A 220 35.90 21.07 14.89
CA LEU A 220 36.62 21.73 13.81
C LEU A 220 37.39 22.96 14.29
N ASN A 221 36.78 23.81 15.13
CA ASN A 221 37.46 24.98 15.68
C ASN A 221 38.70 24.58 16.51
N ARG A 222 38.58 23.56 17.37
CA ARG A 222 39.72 23.06 18.15
C ARG A 222 40.79 22.41 17.26
N LEU A 223 40.39 21.85 16.13
CA LEU A 223 41.33 21.33 15.14
C LEU A 223 42.11 22.44 14.44
N GLU A 224 41.46 23.58 14.18
CA GLU A 224 42.09 24.80 13.67
C GLU A 224 43.02 25.42 14.71
N ASP A 225 42.66 25.42 16.00
CA ASP A 225 43.56 25.90 17.06
C ASP A 225 44.84 25.04 17.20
N LEU A 226 44.76 23.75 16.83
CA LEU A 226 45.91 22.85 16.78
C LEU A 226 46.82 23.09 15.55
N LEU A 227 46.27 23.66 14.48
CA LEU A 227 47.00 24.16 13.31
C LEU A 227 47.71 25.47 13.69
N GLY A 228 48.83 25.38 14.42
CA GLY A 228 49.80 26.48 14.42
C GLY A 228 50.37 26.75 13.01
N ASP A 229 51.19 27.80 12.85
CA ASP A 229 51.75 28.33 11.58
C ASP A 229 52.62 27.37 10.71
N GLY A 230 52.67 26.06 11.01
CA GLY A 230 53.51 25.10 10.30
C GLY A 230 52.85 24.46 9.07
N GLU A 231 53.36 24.73 7.86
CA GLU A 231 52.85 24.18 6.58
C GLU A 231 52.82 22.64 6.51
N LYS A 232 53.73 21.93 7.20
CA LYS A 232 53.85 20.47 7.10
C LYS A 232 52.65 19.70 7.65
N ASN A 233 51.85 20.31 8.51
CA ASN A 233 50.66 19.69 9.09
C ASN A 233 49.37 20.14 8.37
N LYS A 234 49.42 21.17 7.53
CA LYS A 234 48.22 21.76 6.92
C LYS A 234 47.45 20.78 6.04
N ALA A 235 48.13 19.92 5.29
CA ALA A 235 47.49 18.92 4.43
C ALA A 235 46.76 17.83 5.22
N SER A 236 47.42 17.21 6.20
CA SER A 236 46.82 16.15 7.03
C SER A 236 45.63 16.66 7.86
N PHE A 237 45.67 17.89 8.35
CA PHE A 237 44.54 18.47 9.09
C PHE A 237 43.36 18.83 8.18
N GLN A 238 43.61 19.24 6.93
CA GLN A 238 42.54 19.45 5.94
C GLN A 238 41.88 18.14 5.53
N GLU A 239 42.65 17.06 5.43
CA GLU A 239 42.14 15.70 5.24
C GLU A 239 41.30 15.26 6.45
N LEU A 240 41.79 15.46 7.67
CA LEU A 240 41.06 15.15 8.90
C LEU A 240 39.75 15.94 9.02
N ARG A 241 39.75 17.22 8.65
CA ARG A 241 38.54 18.06 8.58
C ARG A 241 37.52 17.49 7.60
N ARG A 242 37.95 17.08 6.41
CA ARG A 242 37.09 16.44 5.41
C ARG A 242 36.50 15.14 5.95
N ASP A 243 37.34 14.30 6.54
CA ASP A 243 36.92 13.02 7.12
C ASP A 243 35.90 13.22 8.23
N ILE A 244 36.07 14.22 9.10
CA ILE A 244 35.10 14.56 10.16
C ILE A 244 33.76 14.98 9.57
N LEU A 245 33.76 15.81 8.53
CA LEU A 245 32.51 16.21 7.86
C LEU A 245 31.82 15.00 7.20
N GLN A 246 32.59 14.16 6.52
CA GLN A 246 32.09 12.97 5.84
C GLN A 246 31.58 11.91 6.83
N ALA A 247 32.31 11.64 7.92
CA ALA A 247 31.91 10.70 8.97
C ALA A 247 30.61 11.12 9.66
N THR A 248 30.30 12.41 9.66
CA THR A 248 29.14 12.96 10.36
C THR A 248 27.94 13.18 9.44
N ASP A 249 28.08 12.94 8.13
CA ASP A 249 27.11 13.30 7.09
C ASP A 249 26.58 14.74 7.23
N LEU A 250 27.44 15.64 7.69
CA LEU A 250 27.11 17.05 7.84
C LEU A 250 27.87 17.82 6.76
N GLU A 251 27.13 18.46 5.87
CA GLU A 251 27.63 19.61 5.14
C GLU A 251 27.44 20.80 6.09
N LEU A 252 28.54 21.27 6.71
CA LEU A 252 28.49 22.54 7.39
C LEU A 252 28.37 23.62 6.32
N GLU A 253 27.34 24.46 6.40
CA GLU A 253 27.30 25.71 5.64
C GLU A 253 28.60 26.47 5.89
N THR A 254 29.42 26.58 4.85
CA THR A 254 30.58 27.47 4.85
C THR A 254 30.01 28.89 4.88
N THR A 255 30.06 29.53 6.04
CA THR A 255 29.99 30.99 6.08
C THR A 255 31.28 31.49 5.45
N GLU A 256 31.28 31.62 4.12
CA GLU A 256 32.16 32.57 3.45
C GLU A 256 31.69 33.96 3.90
N ASP A 257 32.30 34.45 4.96
CA ASP A 257 32.31 35.88 5.24
C ASP A 257 33.44 36.46 4.39
N GLY A 258 33.05 37.07 3.28
CA GLY A 258 33.92 37.78 2.35
C GLY A 258 33.29 39.13 2.05
N GLY A 259 33.28 40.01 3.07
CA GLY A 259 33.08 41.43 2.84
C GLY A 259 34.30 42.05 2.16
N GLU A 260 34.10 42.62 0.99
CA GLU A 260 34.79 43.80 0.43
C GLU A 260 33.67 44.59 -0.27
N GLN A 261 33.13 45.64 0.36
CA GLN A 261 33.51 47.06 0.23
C GLN A 261 33.40 47.64 -1.19
N ASP A 262 32.56 48.69 -1.25
CA ASP A 262 32.58 49.86 -2.14
C ASP A 262 32.41 49.65 -3.66
N GLU A 263 31.20 49.91 -4.17
CA GLU A 263 30.79 51.16 -4.86
C GLU A 263 29.28 51.13 -5.23
#